data_AF-A0A822IMV8-F1
#
_entry.id   AF-A0A822IMV8-F1
#
_cell.length_a   1.000
_cell.length_b   1.000
_cell.length_c   1.000
_cell.angle_alpha   90.00
_cell.angle_beta   90.00
_cell.angle_gamma   90.00
#
_symmetry.space_group_name_H-M   'P 1'
#
loop_
_entity.id
_entity.type
_entity.pdbx_description
1 polymer ?
#
loop_
_entity_poly.entity_id
_entity_poly.type
_entity_poly.pdbx_seq_one_letter_code
_entity_poly.pdbx_strand_id
1 'polypeptide(L)'
;MSIIIKDKKYAYLAYRSGSKVVHKYLGPVSNPEVAQKIKDLKMEKTVPEEFYYLFWDTDPKKIDLKKNARYVIEKVLEMGNFDAFQWVQRIYPTKLIIETLEISRKITPKSKNFWSVWFNKEYAL
;
A
#
# COMPACT_ATOMS: atom_id res chain seq x y z
N MET A 1 -9.94 7.46 7.73
CA MET A 1 -9.50 7.20 9.12
C MET A 1 -8.00 7.48 9.21
N SER A 2 -7.43 7.78 10.37
CA SER A 2 -5.98 8.03 10.60
C SER A 2 -5.61 7.69 12.04
N ILE A 3 -4.32 7.49 12.32
CA ILE A 3 -3.83 7.29 13.69
C ILE A 3 -3.36 8.61 14.28
N ILE A 4 -3.73 8.84 15.54
CA ILE A 4 -3.27 9.95 16.37
C ILE A 4 -2.54 9.37 17.58
N ILE A 5 -1.33 9.87 17.83
CA ILE A 5 -0.54 9.54 19.02
C ILE A 5 -0.57 10.75 19.95
N LYS A 6 -1.07 10.58 21.17
CA LYS A 6 -1.15 11.62 22.21
C LYS A 6 -0.07 11.39 23.26
N ASP A 7 0.62 12.46 23.64
CA ASP A 7 1.67 12.49 24.68
C ASP A 7 2.80 11.46 24.46
N LYS A 8 2.99 11.01 23.21
CA LYS A 8 3.86 9.87 22.85
C LYS A 8 3.56 8.57 23.62
N LYS A 9 2.40 8.46 24.27
CA LYS A 9 2.02 7.34 25.16
C LYS A 9 0.79 6.59 24.68
N TYR A 10 -0.19 7.28 24.09
CA TYR A 10 -1.52 6.72 23.82
C TYR A 10 -1.88 6.83 22.35
N ALA A 11 -2.42 5.74 21.78
CA ALA A 11 -2.84 5.69 20.39
C ALA A 11 -4.36 5.73 20.25
N TYR A 12 -4.83 6.49 19.26
CA TYR A 12 -6.25 6.62 18.91
C TYR A 12 -6.44 6.44 17.40
N LEU A 13 -7.50 5.75 17.01
CA LEU A 13 -8.00 5.73 15.64
C LEU A 13 -8.99 6.89 15.46
N ALA A 14 -8.65 7.83 14.58
CA ALA A 14 -9.50 8.95 14.20
C ALA A 14 -10.29 8.61 12.93
N TYR A 15 -11.60 8.77 12.95
CA TYR A 15 -12.44 8.60 11.76
C TYR A 15 -13.64 9.54 11.79
N ARG A 16 -14.17 9.87 10.60
CA ARG A 16 -15.42 10.64 10.51
C ARG A 16 -16.61 9.71 10.63
N SER A 17 -17.58 10.11 11.44
CA SER A 17 -18.91 9.49 11.56
C SER A 17 -19.95 10.60 11.44
N GLY A 18 -20.51 10.76 10.24
CA GLY A 18 -21.32 11.93 9.88
C GLY A 18 -20.49 13.23 9.97
N SER A 19 -21.00 14.22 10.70
CA SER A 19 -20.34 15.52 10.94
C SER A 19 -19.28 15.48 12.05
N LYS A 20 -19.16 14.40 12.82
CA LYS A 20 -18.26 14.31 13.98
C LYS A 20 -16.99 13.53 13.63
N VAL A 21 -15.85 13.96 14.21
CA VAL A 21 -14.61 13.17 14.24
C VAL A 21 -14.57 12.39 15.54
N VAL A 22 -14.51 11.06 15.43
CA VAL A 22 -14.45 10.13 16.56
C VAL A 22 -13.00 9.72 16.78
N HIS A 23 -12.56 9.74 18.06
CA HIS A 23 -11.27 9.21 18.49
C HIS A 23 -11.50 7.91 19.28
N LYS A 24 -11.33 6.77 18.64
CA LYS A 24 -11.42 5.46 19.30
C LYS A 24 -10.07 5.13 19.92
N TYR A 25 -10.01 4.97 21.23
CA TYR A 25 -8.80 4.56 21.93
C TYR A 25 -8.36 3.16 21.48
N LEU A 26 -7.07 3.01 21.17
CA LEU A 26 -6.47 1.75 20.75
C LEU A 26 -5.64 1.10 21.87
N GLY A 27 -5.08 1.90 22.78
CA GLY A 27 -4.21 1.43 23.86
C GLY A 27 -2.91 2.24 24.00
N PRO A 28 -2.03 1.86 24.94
CA PRO A 28 -0.69 2.42 25.08
C PRO A 28 0.20 2.01 23.89
N VAL A 29 1.04 2.93 23.40
CA VAL A 29 1.98 2.64 22.30
C VAL A 29 3.07 1.62 22.67
N SER A 30 3.31 1.43 23.97
CA SER A 30 4.25 0.43 24.48
C SER A 30 3.71 -1.00 24.39
N ASN A 31 2.41 -1.19 24.18
CA ASN A 31 1.84 -2.52 23.94
C ASN A 31 2.23 -2.99 22.53
N PRO A 32 2.88 -4.16 22.37
CA PRO A 32 3.29 -4.68 21.07
C PRO A 32 2.15 -4.82 20.05
N GLU A 33 0.95 -5.22 20.47
CA GLU A 33 -0.21 -5.35 19.58
C GLU A 33 -0.67 -3.99 19.06
N VAL A 34 -0.64 -2.96 19.91
CA VAL A 34 -0.98 -1.59 19.54
C VAL A 34 0.08 -1.02 18.60
N ALA A 35 1.36 -1.25 18.89
CA ALA A 35 2.47 -0.85 18.02
C ALA A 35 2.36 -1.49 16.64
N GLN A 36 2.06 -2.79 16.58
CA GLN A 36 1.85 -3.52 15.33
C GLN A 36 0.65 -2.94 14.56
N LYS A 37 -0.49 -2.73 15.22
CA LYS A 37 -1.67 -2.12 14.60
C LYS A 37 -1.40 -0.71 14.07
N ILE A 38 -0.56 0.06 14.77
CA ILE A 38 -0.12 1.37 14.30
C ILE A 38 0.72 1.25 13.03
N LYS A 39 1.65 0.29 13.01
CA LYS A 39 2.50 0.00 11.86
C LYS A 39 1.65 -0.41 10.67
N ASP A 40 0.74 -1.37 10.83
CA ASP A 40 -0.13 -1.87 9.76
C ASP A 40 -0.98 -0.75 9.14
N LEU A 41 -1.65 0.05 9.98
CA LEU A 41 -2.46 1.18 9.52
C LEU A 41 -1.64 2.28 8.85
N LYS A 42 -0.37 2.46 9.22
CA LYS A 42 0.55 3.35 8.50
C LYS A 42 0.97 2.76 7.16
N MET A 43 1.29 1.47 7.09
CA MET A 43 1.66 0.76 5.86
C MET A 43 0.54 0.79 4.82
N GLU A 44 -0.73 0.88 5.26
CA GLU A 44 -1.89 1.07 4.38
C GLU A 44 -1.99 2.48 3.76
N LYS A 45 -1.24 3.46 4.27
CA LYS A 45 -1.41 4.89 3.93
C LYS A 45 -0.19 5.54 3.32
N THR A 46 1.00 5.03 3.62
CA THR A 46 2.27 5.55 3.14
C THR A 46 3.10 4.42 2.57
N VAL A 47 4.01 4.74 1.66
CA VAL A 47 5.01 3.77 1.23
C VAL A 47 5.87 3.36 2.45
N PRO A 48 5.98 2.06 2.76
CA PRO A 48 6.91 1.56 3.77
C PRO A 48 8.38 1.84 3.38
N GLU A 49 9.23 2.13 4.36
CA GLU A 49 10.63 2.51 4.12
C GLU A 49 11.42 1.42 3.39
N GLU A 50 11.12 0.15 3.68
CA GLU A 50 11.71 -1.01 3.02
C GLU A 50 11.45 -1.05 1.50
N PHE A 51 10.46 -0.32 0.99
CA PHE A 51 10.10 -0.27 -0.44
C PHE A 51 10.53 1.03 -1.13
N TYR A 52 11.28 1.91 -0.45
CA TYR A 52 11.73 3.18 -1.03
C TYR A 52 12.60 2.99 -2.28
N TYR A 53 13.32 1.87 -2.38
CA TYR A 53 14.15 1.53 -3.54
C TYR A 53 13.36 1.46 -4.86
N LEU A 54 12.05 1.19 -4.81
CA LEU A 54 11.19 1.14 -5.99
C LEU A 54 10.92 2.52 -6.61
N PHE A 55 11.10 3.58 -5.82
CA PHE A 55 10.70 4.95 -6.16
C PHE A 55 11.91 5.88 -6.24
N TRP A 56 13.02 5.41 -6.82
CA TRP A 56 14.26 6.18 -6.94
C TRP A 56 14.10 7.53 -7.67
N ASP A 57 13.04 7.69 -8.47
CA ASP A 57 12.70 8.87 -9.26
C ASP A 57 11.71 9.83 -8.57
N THR A 58 11.22 9.51 -7.36
CA THR A 58 10.22 10.33 -6.66
C THR A 58 10.36 10.19 -5.15
N ASP A 59 10.27 11.28 -4.41
CA ASP A 59 10.25 11.23 -2.94
C ASP A 59 9.10 10.33 -2.43
N PRO A 60 9.38 9.15 -1.85
CA PRO A 60 8.35 8.18 -1.48
C PRO A 60 7.38 8.71 -0.43
N LYS A 61 7.82 9.70 0.36
CA LYS A 61 6.99 10.34 1.41
C LYS A 61 5.89 11.22 0.83
N LYS A 62 6.02 11.64 -0.43
CA LYS A 62 5.05 12.48 -1.14
C LYS A 62 4.06 11.67 -1.99
N ILE A 63 4.23 10.35 -2.06
CA ILE A 63 3.33 9.47 -2.82
C ILE A 63 2.02 9.30 -2.06
N ASP A 64 0.93 9.76 -2.67
CA ASP A 64 -0.43 9.49 -2.19
C ASP A 64 -0.86 8.13 -2.75
N LEU A 65 -0.91 7.09 -1.91
CA LEU A 65 -1.23 5.73 -2.34
C LEU A 65 -2.59 5.62 -3.04
N LYS A 66 -3.54 6.54 -2.83
CA LYS A 66 -4.82 6.52 -3.54
C LYS A 66 -4.70 7.21 -4.90
N LYS A 67 -4.14 8.42 -4.95
CA LYS A 67 -4.03 9.19 -6.20
C LYS A 67 -2.98 8.62 -7.15
N ASN A 68 -1.94 8.00 -6.61
CA ASN A 68 -0.82 7.45 -7.36
C ASN A 68 -0.89 5.91 -7.50
N ALA A 69 -2.06 5.29 -7.30
CA ALA A 69 -2.22 3.84 -7.28
C ALA A 69 -1.59 3.13 -8.49
N ARG A 70 -1.89 3.60 -9.72
CA ARG A 70 -1.31 3.04 -10.95
C ARG A 70 0.22 3.07 -10.94
N TYR A 71 0.82 4.20 -10.55
CA TYR A 71 2.28 4.35 -10.50
C TYR A 71 2.92 3.40 -9.47
N VAL A 72 2.31 3.28 -8.28
CA VAL A 72 2.77 2.35 -7.23
C VAL A 72 2.71 0.90 -7.71
N ILE A 73 1.58 0.50 -8.29
CA ILE A 73 1.40 -0.84 -8.85
C ILE A 73 2.43 -1.10 -9.97
N GLU A 74 2.63 -0.16 -10.89
CA GLU A 74 3.62 -0.28 -11.97
C GLU A 74 5.03 -0.53 -11.43
N LYS A 75 5.46 0.23 -10.41
CA LYS A 75 6.79 0.05 -9.81
C LYS A 75 6.96 -1.31 -9.15
N VAL A 76 5.95 -1.79 -8.42
CA VAL A 76 6.00 -3.09 -7.76
C VAL A 76 5.96 -4.24 -8.76
N LEU A 77 5.12 -4.17 -9.78
CA LEU A 77 5.06 -5.25 -10.78
C LEU A 77 6.31 -5.29 -11.67
N GLU A 78 7.02 -4.18 -11.86
CA GLU A 78 8.25 -4.17 -12.66
C GLU A 78 9.51 -4.52 -11.86
N MET A 79 9.62 -4.06 -10.62
CA MET A 79 10.88 -4.09 -9.86
C MET A 79 10.73 -4.66 -8.44
N GLY A 80 9.51 -4.97 -8.01
CA GLY A 80 9.21 -5.43 -6.65
C GLY A 80 9.59 -6.87 -6.38
N ASN A 81 9.99 -7.13 -5.14
CA ASN A 81 10.08 -8.48 -4.61
C ASN A 81 8.70 -8.98 -4.12
N PHE A 82 8.67 -10.22 -3.60
CA PHE A 82 7.44 -10.82 -3.11
C PHE A 82 6.80 -10.02 -1.96
N ASP A 83 7.59 -9.48 -1.03
CA ASP A 83 7.08 -8.67 0.08
C ASP A 83 6.42 -7.38 -0.42
N ALA A 84 7.01 -6.71 -1.41
CA ALA A 84 6.44 -5.54 -2.05
C ALA A 84 5.12 -5.88 -2.75
N PHE A 85 5.05 -7.05 -3.39
CA PHE A 85 3.82 -7.54 -4.01
C PHE A 85 2.72 -7.81 -2.98
N GLN A 86 3.04 -8.49 -1.87
CA GLN A 86 2.09 -8.69 -0.78
C GLN A 86 1.59 -7.36 -0.20
N TRP A 87 2.47 -6.35 -0.10
CA TRP A 87 2.07 -5.02 0.33
C TRP A 87 1.06 -4.37 -0.62
N VAL A 88 1.28 -4.36 -1.94
CA VAL A 88 0.28 -3.81 -2.88
C VAL A 88 -1.03 -4.58 -2.88
N GLN A 89 -1.01 -5.91 -2.68
CA GLN A 89 -2.23 -6.71 -2.55
C GLN A 89 -3.06 -6.38 -1.31
N ARG A 90 -2.44 -5.89 -0.23
CA ARG A 90 -3.17 -5.46 0.98
C ARG A 90 -3.88 -4.12 0.78
N ILE A 91 -3.32 -3.23 -0.06
CA ILE A 91 -3.82 -1.86 -0.22
C ILE A 91 -4.71 -1.67 -1.45
N TYR A 92 -4.57 -2.51 -2.48
CA TYR A 92 -5.35 -2.40 -3.72
C TYR A 92 -6.14 -3.67 -4.01
N PRO A 93 -7.38 -3.56 -4.51
CA PRO A 93 -8.10 -4.71 -5.02
C PRO A 93 -7.33 -5.38 -6.15
N THR A 94 -7.29 -6.72 -6.16
CA THR A 94 -6.61 -7.51 -7.21
C THR A 94 -7.05 -7.10 -8.62
N LYS A 95 -8.33 -6.75 -8.81
CA LYS A 95 -8.85 -6.25 -10.09
C LYS A 95 -8.10 -5.01 -10.59
N LEU A 96 -7.81 -4.05 -9.72
CA LEU A 96 -7.08 -2.83 -10.10
C LEU A 96 -5.61 -3.12 -10.45
N ILE A 97 -5.00 -4.07 -9.75
CA ILE A 97 -3.62 -4.53 -10.02
C ILE A 97 -3.56 -5.14 -11.42
N ILE A 98 -4.51 -6.03 -11.71
CA ILE A 98 -4.65 -6.69 -13.01
C ILE A 98 -4.94 -5.67 -14.13
N GLU A 99 -5.88 -4.75 -13.93
CA GLU A 99 -6.17 -3.69 -14.93
C GLU A 99 -4.92 -2.86 -15.22
N THR A 100 -4.16 -2.50 -14.19
CA THR A 100 -2.90 -1.76 -14.32
C THR A 100 -1.87 -2.54 -15.13
N LEU A 101 -1.73 -3.85 -14.86
CA LEU A 101 -0.84 -4.75 -15.60
C LEU A 101 -1.15 -4.73 -17.12
N GLU A 102 -2.43 -4.81 -17.47
CA GLU A 102 -2.89 -4.85 -18.86
C GLU A 102 -2.62 -3.52 -19.58
N ILE A 103 -3.06 -2.41 -18.99
CA ILE A 103 -3.02 -1.09 -19.64
C ILE A 103 -1.65 -0.39 -19.54
N SER A 104 -0.74 -0.86 -18.69
CA SER A 104 0.54 -0.20 -18.51
C SER A 104 1.46 -0.38 -19.70
N ARG A 105 2.06 0.72 -20.17
CA ARG A 105 3.14 0.71 -21.16
C ARG A 105 4.53 0.73 -20.51
N LYS A 106 4.59 0.83 -19.18
CA LYS A 106 5.84 0.92 -18.40
C LYS A 106 6.31 -0.44 -17.87
N ILE A 107 5.40 -1.42 -17.77
CA ILE A 107 5.73 -2.78 -17.37
C ILE A 107 6.21 -3.53 -18.62
N THR A 108 7.38 -4.15 -18.54
CA THR A 108 8.00 -4.84 -19.67
C THR A 108 7.20 -6.10 -20.05
N PRO A 109 7.30 -6.57 -21.31
CA PRO A 109 6.62 -7.80 -21.74
C PRO A 109 6.97 -9.02 -20.89
N LYS A 110 8.23 -9.11 -20.43
CA LYS A 110 8.70 -10.19 -19.54
C LYS A 110 7.95 -10.18 -18.21
N SER A 111 7.89 -9.03 -17.53
CA SER A 111 7.14 -8.86 -16.29
C SER A 111 5.65 -9.12 -16.50
N LYS A 112 5.07 -8.63 -17.61
CA LYS A 112 3.68 -8.92 -17.98
C LYS A 112 3.41 -10.41 -18.09
N ASN A 113 4.28 -11.16 -18.77
CA ASN A 113 4.14 -12.61 -18.91
C ASN A 113 4.12 -13.32 -17.56
N PHE A 114 5.08 -13.00 -16.70
CA PHE A 114 5.14 -13.57 -15.36
C PHE A 114 3.85 -13.33 -14.57
N TRP A 115 3.39 -12.07 -14.51
CA TRP A 115 2.21 -11.72 -13.72
C TRP A 115 0.91 -12.26 -14.33
N SER A 116 0.80 -12.36 -15.64
CA SER A 116 -0.36 -12.99 -16.28
C SER A 116 -0.47 -14.46 -15.87
N VAL A 117 0.64 -15.20 -15.86
CA VAL A 117 0.67 -16.58 -15.34
C VAL A 117 0.28 -16.60 -13.86
N TRP A 118 0.86 -15.71 -13.04
CA TRP A 118 0.54 -15.61 -11.60
C TRP A 118 -0.96 -15.38 -11.34
N PHE A 119 -1.58 -14.48 -12.10
CA PHE A 119 -3.01 -14.15 -11.98
C PHE A 119 -3.92 -15.12 -12.73
N ASN A 120 -3.38 -16.21 -13.27
CA ASN A 120 -4.09 -17.19 -14.08
C ASN A 120 -4.89 -16.54 -15.23
N LYS A 121 -4.26 -15.58 -15.91
CA LYS A 121 -4.77 -14.99 -17.14
C LYS A 121 -4.26 -15.80 -18.32
N GLU A 122 -5.17 -16.47 -19.02
CA GLU A 122 -4.85 -17.08 -20.32
C GLU A 122 -4.45 -15.98 -21.30
N TYR A 123 -3.28 -16.16 -21.95
CA TYR A 123 -2.90 -15.36 -23.10
C TYR A 123 -3.71 -15.83 -24.32
N ALA A 124 -4.62 -14.99 -24.82
CA ALA A 124 -5.01 -15.07 -26.22
C ALA A 124 -3.84 -14.55 -27.05
N LEU A 125 -3.16 -15.47 -27.75
CA LEU A 125 -2.16 -15.18 -28.77
C LEU A 125 -2.79 -14.48 -29.98
#